data_AF-A0A956MDT8-F1
#
_entry.id   AF-A0A956MDT8-F1
#
_cell.length_a   1.000
_cell.length_b   1.000
_cell.length_c   1.000
_cell.angle_alpha   90.00
_cell.angle_beta   90.00
_cell.angle_gamma   90.00
#
_symmetry.space_group_name_H-M   'P 1'
#
loop_
_entity.id
_entity.type
_entity.pdbx_description
1 polymer ?
#
loop_
_entity_poly.entity_id
_entity_poly.type
_entity_poly.pdbx_seq_one_letter_code
_entity_poly.pdbx_strand_id
1 'polypeptide(L)'
;MKIKISFIASFCCLVILFACSKSDKKDAAADPIAQGEEIYHAKKCAFCHENEEMLTKGEVKDLARPVIANDTMFVQTHLKFVNASTMPPVELTSQEIRFVSHYINHLHAQKNQTATAETADAKCPICGALVEKAEAIENGLSFTFEDSTYYFECAECLYVFQQAPAAYMMK
;
A
#
# COMPACT_ATOMS: atom_id res chain seq x y z
N MET A 1 -17.83 -19.45 81.11
CA MET A 1 -18.96 -18.50 81.07
C MET A 1 -18.75 -17.58 79.89
N LYS A 2 -19.72 -17.55 78.95
CA LYS A 2 -19.70 -16.70 77.74
C LYS A 2 -20.14 -15.28 78.11
N ILE A 3 -19.46 -14.25 77.64
CA ILE A 3 -20.09 -12.94 77.36
C ILE A 3 -19.53 -12.40 76.04
N LYS A 4 -20.46 -12.18 75.11
CA LYS A 4 -20.28 -11.60 73.77
C LYS A 4 -20.08 -10.08 73.89
N ILE A 5 -19.22 -9.50 73.06
CA ILE A 5 -19.29 -8.07 72.73
C ILE A 5 -19.26 -7.94 71.20
N SER A 6 -20.37 -7.45 70.65
CA SER A 6 -20.52 -6.97 69.28
C SER A 6 -19.97 -5.54 69.18
N PHE A 7 -19.20 -5.25 68.13
CA PHE A 7 -18.99 -3.91 67.57
C PHE A 7 -18.95 -4.09 66.05
N ILE A 8 -20.04 -3.79 65.34
CA ILE A 8 -20.38 -2.52 64.68
C ILE A 8 -19.41 -2.18 63.52
N ALA A 9 -20.03 -2.13 62.34
CA ALA A 9 -19.56 -1.79 61.02
C ALA A 9 -18.51 -0.66 60.93
N SER A 10 -17.52 -0.87 60.06
CA SER A 10 -16.83 0.23 59.39
C SER A 10 -16.85 -0.03 57.90
N PHE A 11 -17.55 0.88 57.21
CA PHE A 11 -17.56 1.09 55.77
C PHE A 11 -16.13 1.12 55.23
N CYS A 12 -15.74 0.12 54.44
CA CYS A 12 -14.69 0.30 53.46
C CYS A 12 -15.37 0.27 52.09
N CYS A 13 -15.81 1.45 51.68
CA CYS A 13 -16.19 1.75 50.31
C CYS A 13 -14.94 1.54 49.45
N LEU A 14 -14.77 0.32 48.94
CA LEU A 14 -13.77 0.04 47.92
C LEU A 14 -14.25 0.74 46.65
N VAL A 15 -13.83 1.99 46.51
CA VAL A 15 -13.91 2.75 45.26
C VAL A 15 -13.11 1.94 44.24
N ILE A 16 -13.82 1.13 43.46
CA ILE A 16 -13.30 0.57 42.22
C ILE A 16 -13.09 1.78 41.32
N LEU A 17 -11.88 2.33 41.34
CA LEU A 17 -11.37 3.17 40.28
C LEU A 17 -11.36 2.28 39.03
N PHE A 18 -12.47 2.29 38.31
CA PHE A 18 -12.45 2.03 36.87
C PHE A 18 -11.56 3.12 36.28
N ALA A 19 -10.26 2.82 36.21
CA ALA A 19 -9.36 3.49 35.31
C ALA A 19 -9.93 3.26 33.91
N CYS A 20 -10.74 4.21 33.43
CA CYS A 20 -10.94 4.42 32.01
C CYS A 20 -9.56 4.65 31.43
N SER A 21 -8.96 3.56 30.94
CA SER A 21 -7.86 3.61 30.01
C SER A 21 -8.42 4.34 28.79
N LYS A 22 -8.25 5.66 28.76
CA LYS A 22 -8.30 6.43 27.53
C LYS A 22 -7.17 5.86 26.68
N SER A 23 -7.51 4.89 25.86
CA SER A 23 -6.73 4.59 24.68
C SER A 23 -6.76 5.87 23.86
N ASP A 24 -5.66 6.61 23.92
CA ASP A 24 -5.34 7.65 22.94
C ASP A 24 -5.31 6.96 21.58
N LYS A 25 -6.48 6.82 20.95
CA LYS A 25 -6.60 6.56 19.52
C LYS A 25 -6.07 7.81 18.84
N LYS A 26 -4.76 7.87 18.73
CA LYS A 26 -4.10 8.58 17.65
C LYS A 26 -4.75 8.01 16.40
N ASP A 27 -5.55 8.80 15.70
CA ASP A 27 -6.21 8.39 14.47
C ASP A 27 -5.14 7.81 13.55
N ALA A 28 -5.03 6.48 13.54
CA ALA A 28 -4.12 5.80 12.65
C ALA A 28 -4.65 6.11 11.26
N ALA A 29 -3.92 6.95 10.52
CA ALA A 29 -4.23 7.21 9.14
C ALA A 29 -4.48 5.86 8.48
N ALA A 30 -5.69 5.68 7.96
CA ALA A 30 -6.10 4.40 7.39
C ALA A 30 -5.10 3.97 6.31
N ASP A 31 -4.83 2.66 6.23
CA ASP A 31 -3.86 2.10 5.29
C ASP A 31 -4.25 2.48 3.84
N PRO A 32 -3.39 3.20 3.10
CA PRO A 32 -3.71 3.62 1.73
C PRO A 32 -3.87 2.44 0.77
N ILE A 33 -3.22 1.30 1.02
CA ILE A 33 -3.35 0.10 0.18
C ILE A 33 -4.73 -0.52 0.40
N ALA A 34 -5.13 -0.73 1.66
CA ALA A 34 -6.45 -1.28 1.99
C ALA A 34 -7.60 -0.41 1.48
N GLN A 35 -7.49 0.92 1.60
CA GLN A 35 -8.47 1.84 1.00
C GLN A 35 -8.50 1.74 -0.52
N GLY A 36 -7.33 1.59 -1.15
CA GLY A 36 -7.20 1.42 -2.59
C GLY A 36 -7.86 0.15 -3.10
N GLU A 37 -7.65 -0.97 -2.38
CA GLU A 37 -8.30 -2.26 -2.64
C GLU A 37 -9.82 -2.14 -2.58
N GLU A 38 -10.36 -1.57 -1.48
CA GLU A 38 -11.80 -1.38 -1.33
C GLU A 38 -12.40 -0.59 -2.50
N ILE A 39 -11.77 0.51 -2.89
CA ILE A 39 -12.20 1.33 -4.02
C ILE A 39 -12.09 0.54 -5.33
N TYR A 40 -10.99 -0.17 -5.54
CA TYR A 40 -10.74 -0.96 -6.75
C TYR A 40 -11.84 -2.01 -6.99
N HIS A 41 -12.26 -2.71 -5.94
CA HIS A 41 -13.36 -3.67 -6.02
C HIS A 41 -14.72 -2.96 -6.13
N ALA A 42 -14.97 -1.91 -5.34
CA ALA A 42 -16.23 -1.16 -5.37
C ALA A 42 -16.52 -0.53 -6.74
N LYS A 43 -15.46 -0.08 -7.43
CA LYS A 43 -15.54 0.49 -8.79
C LYS A 43 -15.45 -0.56 -9.89
N LYS A 44 -15.44 -1.84 -9.52
CA LYS A 44 -15.43 -3.01 -10.40
C LYS A 44 -14.20 -3.09 -11.32
N CYS A 45 -13.06 -2.52 -10.91
CA CYS A 45 -11.82 -2.63 -11.66
C CYS A 45 -11.37 -4.10 -11.77
N ALA A 46 -11.53 -4.87 -10.69
CA ALA A 46 -11.22 -6.30 -10.63
C ALA A 46 -11.95 -7.14 -11.69
N PHE A 47 -13.18 -6.76 -12.07
CA PHE A 47 -13.99 -7.51 -13.04
C PHE A 47 -13.25 -7.70 -14.37
N CYS A 48 -12.52 -6.68 -14.81
CA CYS A 48 -11.70 -6.72 -16.01
C CYS A 48 -10.27 -7.15 -15.69
N HIS A 49 -9.66 -6.54 -14.68
CA HIS A 49 -8.20 -6.56 -14.52
C HIS A 49 -7.66 -7.70 -13.65
N GLU A 50 -8.53 -8.52 -13.05
CA GLU A 50 -8.16 -9.77 -12.35
C GLU A 50 -8.71 -11.02 -13.05
N ASN A 51 -9.45 -10.84 -14.15
CA ASN A 51 -10.02 -11.95 -14.90
C ASN A 51 -8.96 -12.57 -15.83
N GLU A 52 -8.50 -13.77 -15.48
CA GLU A 52 -7.48 -14.52 -16.24
C GLU A 52 -7.87 -14.73 -17.72
N GLU A 53 -9.14 -14.96 -18.01
CA GLU A 53 -9.62 -15.13 -19.39
C GLU A 53 -9.45 -13.84 -20.20
N MET A 54 -9.81 -12.69 -19.62
CA MET A 54 -9.66 -11.39 -20.30
C MET A 54 -8.18 -10.99 -20.45
N LEU A 55 -7.35 -11.30 -19.45
CA LEU A 55 -5.92 -11.04 -19.47
C LEU A 55 -5.20 -11.90 -20.53
N THR A 56 -5.50 -13.20 -20.59
CA THR A 56 -4.87 -14.14 -21.54
C THR A 56 -5.28 -13.88 -22.99
N LYS A 57 -6.50 -13.40 -23.23
CA LYS A 57 -6.96 -12.94 -24.54
C LYS A 57 -6.39 -11.58 -24.97
N GLY A 58 -5.74 -10.86 -24.05
CA GLY A 58 -5.22 -9.51 -24.30
C GLY A 58 -6.30 -8.45 -24.48
N GLU A 59 -7.54 -8.74 -24.07
CA GLU A 59 -8.68 -7.82 -24.16
C GLU A 59 -8.55 -6.66 -23.14
N VAL A 60 -7.81 -6.90 -22.06
CA VAL A 60 -7.52 -5.94 -21.00
C VAL A 60 -6.04 -6.02 -20.60
N LYS A 61 -5.49 -4.90 -20.17
CA LYS A 61 -4.09 -4.84 -19.70
C LYS A 61 -4.00 -5.31 -18.24
N ASP A 62 -2.95 -6.05 -17.93
CA ASP A 62 -2.55 -6.32 -16.54
C ASP A 62 -2.07 -5.01 -15.89
N LEU A 63 -2.84 -4.52 -14.92
CA LEU A 63 -2.53 -3.28 -14.22
C LEU A 63 -1.29 -3.41 -13.33
N ALA A 64 -0.90 -4.62 -12.96
CA ALA A 64 0.29 -4.88 -12.17
C ALA A 64 1.60 -4.76 -12.98
N ARG A 65 1.61 -4.11 -14.15
CA ARG A 65 2.84 -3.73 -14.86
C ARG A 65 3.32 -2.36 -14.36
N PRO A 66 4.61 -2.15 -14.03
CA PRO A 66 5.17 -0.90 -13.50
C PRO A 66 4.83 0.35 -14.31
N VAL A 67 4.86 0.22 -15.63
CA VAL A 67 4.56 1.31 -16.57
C VAL A 67 3.13 1.82 -16.38
N ILE A 68 2.22 0.96 -15.93
CA ILE A 68 0.80 1.27 -15.70
C ILE A 68 0.58 1.69 -14.24
N ALA A 69 1.23 1.01 -13.31
CA ALA A 69 1.04 1.19 -11.88
C ALA A 69 1.57 2.55 -11.38
N ASN A 70 2.69 3.00 -11.95
CA ASN A 70 3.46 4.08 -11.36
C ASN A 70 3.35 5.43 -12.07
N ASP A 71 2.65 5.44 -13.19
CA ASP A 71 2.25 6.67 -13.83
C ASP A 71 0.97 7.16 -13.14
N THR A 72 1.14 7.94 -12.06
CA THR A 72 0.01 8.68 -11.46
C THR A 72 -0.68 9.56 -12.51
N MET A 73 0.02 9.94 -13.58
CA MET A 73 -0.49 10.57 -14.79
C MET A 73 -1.23 9.57 -15.69
N PHE A 74 -0.92 8.27 -15.73
CA PHE A 74 -1.76 7.24 -16.39
C PHE A 74 -3.06 7.05 -15.62
N VAL A 75 -3.02 6.84 -14.30
CA VAL A 75 -4.26 6.70 -13.52
C VAL A 75 -5.06 8.02 -13.55
N GLN A 76 -4.44 9.19 -13.44
CA GLN A 76 -5.13 10.48 -13.56
C GLN A 76 -5.62 10.80 -14.99
N THR A 77 -4.84 10.52 -16.03
CA THR A 77 -5.19 10.86 -17.43
C THR A 77 -6.13 9.83 -18.03
N HIS A 78 -5.91 8.54 -17.76
CA HIS A 78 -6.71 7.44 -18.28
C HIS A 78 -8.07 7.32 -17.58
N LEU A 79 -8.18 7.71 -16.30
CA LEU A 79 -9.48 7.79 -15.61
C LEU A 79 -10.21 9.11 -15.86
N LYS A 80 -9.52 10.24 -16.11
CA LYS A 80 -10.18 11.54 -16.35
C LYS A 80 -10.53 11.83 -17.82
N PHE A 81 -9.88 11.20 -18.80
CA PHE A 81 -10.04 11.54 -20.23
C PHE A 81 -10.38 10.33 -21.12
N VAL A 82 -11.38 9.55 -20.69
CA VAL A 82 -11.84 8.30 -21.34
C VAL A 82 -12.63 8.57 -22.64
N ASN A 83 -12.06 9.26 -23.62
CA ASN A 83 -12.69 9.39 -24.95
C ASN A 83 -12.10 8.40 -25.98
N ALA A 84 -11.06 7.64 -25.64
CA ALA A 84 -10.39 6.69 -26.55
C ALA A 84 -10.02 5.34 -25.92
N SER A 85 -10.54 5.01 -24.72
CA SER A 85 -10.28 3.72 -24.06
C SER A 85 -11.50 2.79 -24.16
N THR A 86 -11.26 1.47 -24.19
CA THR A 86 -12.29 0.43 -24.00
C THR A 86 -12.72 0.29 -22.54
N MET A 87 -12.05 0.99 -21.62
CA MET A 87 -12.47 1.05 -20.21
C MET A 87 -13.77 1.85 -20.07
N PRO A 88 -14.71 1.40 -19.21
CA PRO A 88 -15.88 2.21 -18.87
C PRO A 88 -15.43 3.50 -18.14
N PRO A 89 -16.20 4.59 -18.22
CA PRO A 89 -15.95 5.77 -17.41
C PRO A 89 -16.05 5.40 -15.92
N VAL A 90 -15.05 5.78 -15.13
CA VAL A 90 -15.00 5.53 -13.68
C VAL A 90 -14.84 6.86 -12.94
N GLU A 91 -15.87 7.27 -12.22
CA GLU A 91 -15.84 8.49 -11.41
C GLU A 91 -15.05 8.26 -10.12
N LEU A 92 -13.91 8.95 -10.01
CA LEU A 92 -13.00 8.91 -8.87
C LEU A 92 -12.53 10.31 -8.50
N THR A 93 -12.59 10.63 -7.21
CA THR A 93 -11.97 11.83 -6.65
C THR A 93 -10.44 11.75 -6.75
N SER A 94 -9.76 12.89 -6.63
CA SER A 94 -8.29 12.92 -6.63
C SER A 94 -7.68 12.12 -5.48
N GLN A 95 -8.41 11.93 -4.38
CA GLN A 95 -7.96 11.10 -3.26
C GLN A 95 -8.14 9.62 -3.54
N GLU A 96 -9.31 9.21 -4.04
CA GLU A 96 -9.54 7.81 -4.44
C GLU A 96 -8.56 7.37 -5.52
N ILE A 97 -8.23 8.24 -6.49
CA ILE A 97 -7.20 7.99 -7.49
C ILE A 97 -5.86 7.64 -6.83
N ARG A 98 -5.44 8.39 -5.80
CA ARG A 98 -4.18 8.10 -5.10
C ARG A 98 -4.22 6.75 -4.40
N PHE A 99 -5.31 6.41 -3.72
CA PHE A 99 -5.44 5.12 -3.05
C PHE A 99 -5.43 3.95 -4.04
N VAL A 100 -6.17 4.07 -5.15
CA VAL A 100 -6.15 3.06 -6.21
C VAL A 100 -4.75 2.92 -6.82
N SER A 101 -4.02 4.01 -7.06
CA SER A 101 -2.62 3.94 -7.49
C SER A 101 -1.73 3.20 -6.49
N HIS A 102 -1.88 3.44 -5.18
CA HIS A 102 -1.14 2.68 -4.16
C HIS A 102 -1.47 1.18 -4.21
N TYR A 103 -2.73 0.80 -4.37
CA TYR A 103 -3.13 -0.60 -4.49
C TYR A 103 -2.59 -1.26 -5.77
N ILE A 104 -2.66 -0.59 -6.92
CA ILE A 104 -2.10 -1.13 -8.18
C ILE A 104 -0.58 -1.32 -8.07
N ASN A 105 0.13 -0.37 -7.45
CA ASN A 105 1.55 -0.52 -7.13
C ASN A 105 1.81 -1.73 -6.20
N HIS A 106 0.95 -1.95 -5.21
CA HIS A 106 1.03 -3.11 -4.34
C HIS A 106 0.85 -4.44 -5.11
N LEU A 107 -0.09 -4.51 -6.07
CA LEU A 107 -0.25 -5.68 -6.94
C LEU A 107 1.01 -5.96 -7.75
N HIS A 108 1.66 -4.91 -8.29
CA HIS A 108 2.95 -5.06 -8.96
C HIS A 108 4.02 -5.63 -8.02
N ALA A 109 4.13 -5.04 -6.82
CA ALA A 109 5.11 -5.46 -5.83
C ALA A 109 4.92 -6.92 -5.42
N GLN A 110 3.69 -7.39 -5.20
CA GLN A 110 3.41 -8.78 -4.86
C GLN A 110 3.82 -9.75 -5.98
N LYS A 111 3.59 -9.38 -7.24
CA LYS A 111 3.97 -10.24 -8.39
C LYS A 111 5.48 -10.30 -8.63
N ASN A 112 6.24 -9.32 -8.15
CA ASN A 112 7.66 -9.15 -8.47
C ASN A 112 8.57 -9.12 -7.23
N GLN A 113 8.10 -9.63 -6.08
CA GLN A 113 8.94 -9.79 -4.90
C GLN A 113 10.10 -10.73 -5.20
N THR A 114 11.34 -10.23 -5.07
CA THR A 114 12.55 -11.05 -5.15
C THR A 114 13.08 -11.44 -3.77
N ALA A 115 12.64 -10.74 -2.73
CA ALA A 115 13.05 -10.98 -1.34
C ALA A 115 11.85 -11.16 -0.39
N THR A 116 12.08 -11.84 0.73
CA THR A 116 11.10 -11.99 1.82
C THR A 116 11.33 -10.91 2.89
N ALA A 117 10.44 -10.82 3.87
CA ALA A 117 10.60 -9.89 4.99
C ALA A 117 11.87 -10.14 5.81
N GLU A 118 12.39 -11.39 5.77
CA GLU A 118 13.58 -11.82 6.49
C GLU A 118 14.88 -11.51 5.72
N THR A 119 14.85 -11.50 4.39
CA THR A 119 16.05 -11.31 3.55
C THR A 119 16.19 -9.90 3.00
N ALA A 120 15.09 -9.14 2.95
CA ALA A 120 15.11 -7.81 2.35
C ALA A 120 15.82 -6.76 3.22
N ASP A 121 16.67 -5.97 2.57
CA ASP A 121 17.41 -4.84 3.16
C ASP A 121 17.20 -3.52 2.40
N ALA A 122 16.31 -3.54 1.39
CA ALA A 122 15.77 -2.39 0.67
C ALA A 122 14.28 -2.58 0.33
N LYS A 123 13.68 -1.47 -0.11
CA LYS A 123 12.38 -1.49 -0.81
C LYS A 123 12.54 -0.79 -2.15
N CYS A 124 11.89 -1.32 -3.17
CA CYS A 124 11.77 -0.63 -4.45
C CYS A 124 11.01 0.70 -4.25
N PRO A 125 11.56 1.85 -4.65
CA PRO A 125 10.92 3.15 -4.46
C PRO A 125 9.71 3.37 -5.39
N ILE A 126 9.54 2.52 -6.40
CA ILE A 126 8.44 2.59 -7.38
C ILE A 126 7.20 1.88 -6.82
N CYS A 127 7.30 0.59 -6.53
CA CYS A 127 6.15 -0.23 -6.17
C CYS A 127 6.10 -0.64 -4.68
N GLY A 128 7.21 -0.46 -3.94
CA GLY A 128 7.32 -0.90 -2.56
C GLY A 128 7.69 -2.38 -2.37
N ALA A 129 8.03 -3.11 -3.44
CA ALA A 129 8.53 -4.49 -3.36
C ALA A 129 9.73 -4.60 -2.43
N LEU A 130 9.83 -5.71 -1.72
CA LEU A 130 10.98 -6.05 -0.92
C LEU A 130 12.15 -6.45 -1.82
N VAL A 131 13.33 -5.93 -1.54
CA VAL A 131 14.53 -6.10 -2.38
C VAL A 131 15.71 -6.49 -1.50
N GLU A 132 16.50 -7.45 -1.97
CA GLU A 132 17.84 -7.75 -1.47
C GLU A 132 18.87 -6.96 -2.30
N LYS A 133 19.62 -6.05 -1.68
CA LYS A 133 20.54 -5.13 -2.36
C LYS A 133 21.64 -5.87 -3.13
N ALA A 134 22.16 -6.96 -2.58
CA ALA A 134 23.22 -7.73 -3.21
C ALA A 134 22.77 -8.29 -4.57
N GLU A 135 21.59 -8.92 -4.59
CA GLU A 135 20.97 -9.44 -5.81
C GLU A 135 20.66 -8.30 -6.80
N ALA A 136 20.11 -7.18 -6.32
CA ALA A 136 19.82 -6.04 -7.18
C ALA A 136 21.11 -5.47 -7.82
N ILE A 137 22.23 -5.41 -7.09
CA ILE A 137 23.52 -4.99 -7.64
C ILE A 137 24.02 -5.98 -8.69
N GLU A 138 23.99 -7.29 -8.39
CA GLU A 138 24.43 -8.35 -9.30
C GLU A 138 23.67 -8.31 -10.63
N ASN A 139 22.37 -8.05 -10.58
CA ASN A 139 21.50 -7.96 -11.75
C ASN A 139 21.51 -6.58 -12.45
N GLY A 140 22.30 -5.62 -11.99
CA GLY A 140 22.32 -4.27 -12.55
C GLY A 140 21.04 -3.47 -12.29
N LEU A 141 20.26 -3.86 -11.28
CA LEU A 141 19.00 -3.25 -10.84
C LEU A 141 19.22 -2.24 -9.71
N SER A 142 20.21 -1.37 -9.88
CA SER A 142 20.46 -0.26 -8.96
C SER A 142 20.73 1.04 -9.71
N PHE A 143 20.44 2.18 -9.08
CA PHE A 143 20.67 3.50 -9.65
C PHE A 143 21.08 4.48 -8.56
N THR A 144 22.17 5.20 -8.79
CA THR A 144 22.59 6.29 -7.90
C THR A 144 22.02 7.60 -8.43
N PHE A 145 21.31 8.31 -7.57
CA PHE A 145 20.80 9.65 -7.83
C PHE A 145 21.12 10.54 -6.64
N GLU A 146 21.73 11.70 -6.91
CA GLU A 146 22.38 12.52 -5.89
C GLU A 146 23.37 11.67 -5.06
N ASP A 147 23.20 11.58 -3.75
CA ASP A 147 24.07 10.84 -2.83
C ASP A 147 23.43 9.54 -2.30
N SER A 148 22.35 9.06 -2.94
CA SER A 148 21.62 7.86 -2.55
C SER A 148 21.62 6.81 -3.65
N THR A 149 21.83 5.55 -3.27
CA THR A 149 21.67 4.39 -4.17
C THR A 149 20.32 3.74 -3.92
N TYR A 150 19.54 3.63 -4.99
CA TYR A 150 18.23 3.00 -5.02
C TYR A 150 18.35 1.61 -5.66
N TYR A 151 17.50 0.69 -5.20
CA TYR A 151 17.50 -0.71 -5.58
C TYR A 151 16.12 -1.11 -6.06
N PHE A 152 16.08 -1.93 -7.10
CA PHE A 152 14.87 -2.32 -7.79
C PHE A 152 14.77 -3.83 -7.86
N GLU A 153 13.56 -4.34 -7.74
CA GLU A 153 13.18 -5.73 -7.93
C GLU A 153 13.13 -6.11 -9.42
N CYS A 154 12.91 -5.14 -10.32
CA CYS A 154 12.86 -5.39 -11.76
C CYS A 154 13.37 -4.23 -12.63
N ALA A 155 13.72 -4.56 -13.88
CA ALA A 155 14.26 -3.60 -14.85
C ALA A 155 13.25 -2.52 -15.27
N GLU A 156 11.95 -2.84 -15.29
CA GLU A 156 10.89 -1.87 -15.62
C GLU A 156 10.78 -0.78 -14.54
N CYS A 157 10.90 -1.13 -13.26
CA CYS A 157 10.93 -0.16 -12.16
C CYS A 157 12.18 0.72 -12.20
N LEU A 158 13.35 0.14 -12.48
CA LEU A 158 14.57 0.92 -12.71
C LEU A 158 14.37 1.94 -13.85
N TYR A 159 13.83 1.51 -14.99
CA TYR A 159 13.60 2.37 -16.14
C TYR A 159 12.68 3.55 -15.82
N VAL A 160 11.56 3.29 -15.12
CA VAL A 160 10.61 4.34 -14.71
C VAL A 160 11.27 5.34 -13.75
N PHE A 161 12.02 4.84 -12.76
CA PHE A 161 12.74 5.71 -11.82
C PHE A 161 13.70 6.64 -12.56
N GLN A 162 14.45 6.12 -13.53
CA GLN A 162 15.43 6.89 -14.32
C GLN A 162 14.80 8.04 -15.13
N GLN A 163 13.52 7.96 -15.48
CA GLN A 163 12.84 9.04 -16.22
C GLN A 163 12.59 10.29 -15.34
N ALA A 164 12.34 10.10 -14.04
CA ALA A 164 11.98 11.17 -13.14
C ALA A 164 12.35 10.85 -11.68
N PRO A 165 13.65 10.67 -11.35
CA PRO A 165 14.07 10.19 -10.04
C PRO A 165 13.65 11.13 -8.89
N ALA A 166 13.66 12.44 -9.13
CA ALA A 166 13.19 13.45 -8.19
C ALA A 166 11.71 13.28 -7.77
N ALA A 167 10.87 12.66 -8.60
CA ALA A 167 9.45 12.43 -8.29
C ALA A 167 9.25 11.33 -7.22
N TYR A 168 10.26 10.48 -7.02
CA TYR A 168 10.22 9.34 -6.09
C TYR A 168 11.03 9.59 -4.81
N MET A 169 11.59 10.78 -4.66
CA MET A 169 12.26 11.20 -3.42
C MET A 169 11.20 11.60 -2.38
N MET A 170 10.49 10.63 -1.83
CA MET A 170 9.70 10.88 -0.62
C MET A 170 10.68 11.18 0.53
N LYS A 171 10.65 12.41 1.03
CA LYS A 171 11.31 12.83 2.28
C LYS A 171 10.52 12.36 3.50
#